data_AF-A0A962GXF9-F1
#
_entry.id   AF-A0A962GXF9-F1
#
_cell.length_a   1.000
_cell.length_b   1.000
_cell.length_c   1.000
_cell.angle_alpha   90.00
_cell.angle_beta   90.00
_cell.angle_gamma   90.00
#
_symmetry.space_group_name_H-M   'P 1'
#
loop_
_entity.id
_entity.type
_entity.pdbx_description
1 polymer ?
#
loop_
_entity_poly.entity_id
_entity_poly.type
_entity_poly.pdbx_seq_one_letter_code
_entity_poly.pdbx_strand_id
1 'polypeptide(L)'
;MKLSRRHWFHWAGIGALAPLTLLSRRVFGQDHSAHTMPAKAEATADAKAAETFTPSAPAPTPSRHHGYTPVRTLNGWTLPYKMVDGVKEFHLVAEEIEHDFAPGCRARCWGYNGTTPGPTIEAVEGDRVRILVTNRLREHTSVHWHGILLPSGMDGVGGLSQPQIQPGETFVYEFTLRQNGTHMYHPHADEMVQMAVGMMGMFIIHPKAGEPQAIDRDYVILLHNWALHPGTWRPDPSVMTDFDLWTMNSKVFPAIEPLVARSGERVRVRLGNLSMWNHPIHMHGVQFQVTGSDGGRWSRALWRPETTEIVGVGQTRDLEFVAVPGDWAFHCHMSHHTMNAMGHEIPNTLGVDQSGIEGEIRKLLPGFMAMGENGMAEHQNHTQMGHMRGPENTLAMMM
;
A
#
# COMPACT_ATOMS: atom_id res chain seq x y z
N MET A 1 29.46 -31.12 -26.19
CA MET A 1 29.23 -30.37 -24.93
C MET A 1 29.61 -28.92 -25.19
N LYS A 2 28.64 -28.00 -25.32
CA LYS A 2 28.87 -26.56 -25.52
C LYS A 2 28.70 -25.87 -24.17
N LEU A 3 29.71 -25.12 -23.72
CA LEU A 3 29.65 -24.26 -22.53
C LEU A 3 29.64 -22.79 -22.99
N SER A 4 28.71 -22.00 -22.46
CA SER A 4 28.42 -20.62 -22.87
C SER A 4 29.02 -19.58 -21.92
N ARG A 5 29.12 -18.34 -22.41
CA ARG A 5 29.90 -17.17 -21.96
C ARG A 5 29.52 -16.53 -20.60
N ARG A 6 28.92 -17.24 -19.64
CA ARG A 6 28.37 -16.63 -18.41
C ARG A 6 29.27 -16.59 -17.16
N HIS A 7 30.57 -16.89 -17.22
CA HIS A 7 31.42 -17.01 -16.01
C HIS A 7 32.63 -16.07 -15.92
N TRP A 8 32.73 -15.02 -16.73
CA TRP A 8 34.00 -14.30 -16.90
C TRP A 8 34.26 -13.06 -16.03
N PHE A 9 33.40 -12.69 -15.08
CA PHE A 9 33.70 -11.55 -14.20
C PHE A 9 33.31 -11.77 -12.74
N HIS A 10 34.05 -12.62 -12.04
CA HIS A 10 33.98 -12.65 -10.57
C HIS A 10 35.30 -12.70 -9.82
N TRP A 11 36.46 -12.73 -10.48
CA TRP A 11 37.75 -12.78 -9.77
C TRP A 11 38.84 -12.00 -10.50
N ALA A 12 39.08 -10.78 -10.04
CA ALA A 12 40.36 -10.10 -10.22
C ALA A 12 40.61 -9.19 -9.01
N GLY A 13 40.88 -9.84 -7.87
CA GLY A 13 41.48 -9.21 -6.72
C GLY A 13 42.93 -9.67 -6.55
N ILE A 14 43.75 -8.73 -6.06
CA ILE A 14 45.02 -8.90 -5.33
C ILE A 14 46.31 -8.73 -6.18
N GLY A 15 47.05 -7.67 -5.85
CA GLY A 15 48.46 -7.47 -6.17
C GLY A 15 48.98 -6.16 -5.56
N ALA A 16 49.54 -6.24 -4.35
CA ALA A 16 49.94 -5.16 -3.47
C ALA A 16 51.24 -4.42 -3.87
N LEU A 17 51.43 -3.17 -3.39
CA LEU A 17 52.60 -2.70 -2.61
C LEU A 17 52.50 -1.20 -2.25
N ALA A 18 52.64 -0.91 -0.95
CA ALA A 18 52.79 0.44 -0.38
C ALA A 18 54.24 0.96 -0.54
N PRO A 19 54.48 2.27 -0.30
CA PRO A 19 54.95 2.64 1.04
C PRO A 19 54.29 3.90 1.63
N LEU A 20 54.10 3.86 2.95
CA LEU A 20 53.67 4.97 3.79
C LEU A 20 54.69 6.12 3.76
N THR A 21 54.20 7.35 3.60
CA THR A 21 54.88 8.56 4.09
C THR A 21 53.95 9.34 5.01
N LEU A 22 54.41 9.59 6.24
CA LEU A 22 53.73 10.44 7.21
C LEU A 22 53.79 11.90 6.75
N LEU A 23 52.63 12.54 6.60
CA LEU A 23 52.52 13.99 6.71
C LEU A 23 51.39 14.35 7.68
N SER A 24 51.77 14.84 8.86
CA SER A 24 50.90 15.56 9.77
C SER A 24 50.43 16.86 9.10
N ARG A 25 49.13 17.05 8.91
CA ARG A 25 48.55 18.37 8.65
C ARG A 25 47.58 18.75 9.77
N ARG A 26 47.87 19.93 10.35
CA ARG A 26 47.13 20.61 11.41
C ARG A 26 45.70 20.91 10.93
N VAL A 27 44.75 20.66 11.81
CA VAL A 27 43.36 21.14 11.68
C VAL A 27 43.39 22.67 11.82
N PHE A 28 42.95 23.38 10.78
CA PHE A 28 42.52 24.77 10.87
C PHE A 28 40.98 24.79 10.79
N GLY A 29 40.35 25.54 11.70
CA GLY A 29 38.90 25.70 11.73
C GLY A 29 38.37 26.36 10.45
N GLN A 30 37.22 25.89 9.97
CA GLN A 30 36.53 26.48 8.82
C GLN A 30 35.94 27.84 9.20
N ASP A 31 36.24 28.83 8.37
CA ASP A 31 35.71 30.18 8.38
C ASP A 31 34.34 30.18 7.67
N HIS A 32 33.30 30.73 8.31
CA HIS A 32 31.91 30.73 7.80
C HIS A 32 31.55 32.01 7.01
N SER A 33 32.54 32.77 6.54
CA SER A 33 32.32 34.07 5.89
C SER A 33 32.29 33.99 4.35
N ALA A 34 31.47 33.11 3.77
CA ALA A 34 31.20 33.12 2.33
C ALA A 34 29.87 32.44 1.93
N HIS A 35 28.74 32.96 2.41
CA HIS A 35 27.43 32.67 1.81
C HIS A 35 26.70 33.97 1.50
N THR A 36 27.02 34.56 0.35
CA THR A 36 26.18 35.59 -0.27
C THR A 36 25.22 34.89 -1.23
N MET A 37 23.95 34.80 -0.85
CA MET A 37 22.89 34.28 -1.73
C MET A 37 22.71 35.22 -2.93
N PRO A 38 22.72 34.74 -4.19
CA PRO A 38 22.29 35.58 -5.30
C PRO A 38 20.76 35.77 -5.26
N ALA A 39 20.31 36.96 -5.64
CA ALA A 39 18.91 37.37 -5.64
C ALA A 39 18.06 36.47 -6.57
N LYS A 40 16.84 36.18 -6.11
CA LYS A 40 15.77 35.49 -6.85
C LYS A 40 15.60 36.12 -8.24
N ALA A 41 15.92 35.36 -9.28
CA ALA A 41 15.33 35.59 -10.60
C ALA A 41 13.90 35.05 -10.57
N GLU A 42 12.90 35.92 -10.76
CA GLU A 42 11.52 35.53 -11.01
C GLU A 42 11.45 34.78 -12.35
N ALA A 43 11.51 33.45 -12.28
CA ALA A 43 11.14 32.60 -13.41
C ALA A 43 9.63 32.35 -13.34
N THR A 44 8.90 32.99 -14.26
CA THR A 44 7.52 32.66 -14.58
C THR A 44 7.50 31.26 -15.22
N ALA A 45 7.32 30.23 -14.40
CA ALA A 45 7.07 28.87 -14.86
C ALA A 45 5.56 28.63 -14.86
N ASP A 46 5.02 28.28 -16.03
CA ASP A 46 3.66 27.77 -16.19
C ASP A 46 3.47 26.51 -15.33
N ALA A 47 2.87 26.69 -14.17
CA ALA A 47 2.43 25.62 -13.28
C ALA A 47 1.26 24.86 -13.93
N LYS A 48 1.57 23.91 -14.83
CA LYS A 48 0.59 22.92 -15.27
C LYS A 48 0.52 21.77 -14.27
N ALA A 49 -0.48 21.90 -13.40
CA ALA A 49 -1.23 20.85 -12.72
C ALA A 49 -0.42 19.82 -11.89
N ALA A 50 0.05 20.25 -10.72
CA ALA A 50 -0.29 19.46 -9.53
C ALA A 50 -1.77 19.76 -9.27
N GLU A 51 -2.66 18.78 -9.42
CA GLU A 51 -4.05 18.95 -9.00
C GLU A 51 -4.03 19.29 -7.52
N THR A 52 -4.29 20.56 -7.20
CA THR A 52 -4.54 20.99 -5.82
C THR A 52 -5.75 20.24 -5.33
N PHE A 53 -5.51 19.23 -4.47
CA PHE A 53 -6.57 18.54 -3.77
C PHE A 53 -7.41 19.61 -3.04
N THR A 54 -8.62 19.84 -3.52
CA THR A 54 -9.55 20.75 -2.85
C THR A 54 -10.22 19.93 -1.76
N PRO A 55 -10.03 20.23 -0.47
CA PRO A 55 -10.63 19.44 0.60
C PRO A 55 -12.15 19.47 0.44
N SER A 56 -12.73 18.32 0.10
CA SER A 56 -14.19 18.19 0.14
C SER A 56 -14.62 18.31 1.60
N ALA A 57 -15.64 19.13 1.87
CA ALA A 57 -16.19 19.27 3.21
C ALA A 57 -16.52 17.89 3.79
N PRO A 58 -16.36 17.67 5.12
CA PRO A 58 -16.68 16.38 5.71
C PRO A 58 -18.11 16.00 5.35
N ALA A 59 -18.27 14.85 4.68
CA ALA A 59 -19.58 14.29 4.42
C ALA A 59 -20.38 14.25 5.75
N PRO A 60 -21.70 14.48 5.74
CA PRO A 60 -22.49 14.38 6.96
C PRO A 60 -22.20 13.05 7.68
N THR A 61 -22.22 13.06 9.01
CA THR A 61 -22.03 11.84 9.81
C THR A 61 -23.01 10.78 9.31
N PRO A 62 -22.56 9.57 8.96
CA PRO A 62 -23.44 8.54 8.40
C PRO A 62 -24.62 8.27 9.33
N SER A 63 -25.83 8.12 8.78
CA SER A 63 -26.95 7.63 9.58
C SER A 63 -26.64 6.20 10.03
N ARG A 64 -26.81 5.92 11.32
CA ARG A 64 -26.58 4.57 11.87
C ARG A 64 -27.62 3.61 11.29
N HIS A 65 -27.23 2.81 10.31
CA HIS A 65 -28.05 1.70 9.84
C HIS A 65 -27.90 0.56 10.85
N HIS A 66 -29.00 0.06 11.39
CA HIS A 66 -29.02 -1.10 12.30
C HIS A 66 -28.12 -0.98 13.54
N GLY A 67 -27.86 0.23 14.04
CA GLY A 67 -27.13 0.45 15.30
C GLY A 67 -25.61 0.55 15.19
N TYR A 68 -25.03 0.50 13.98
CA TYR A 68 -23.60 0.71 13.73
C TYR A 68 -23.36 1.87 12.75
N THR A 69 -22.11 2.35 12.70
CA THR A 69 -21.64 3.34 11.72
C THR A 69 -21.03 2.59 10.54
N PRO A 70 -21.57 2.71 9.31
CA PRO A 70 -21.01 2.04 8.15
C PRO A 70 -19.56 2.44 7.91
N VAL A 71 -18.75 1.48 7.48
CA VAL A 71 -17.34 1.69 7.19
C VAL A 71 -17.15 2.41 5.84
N ARG A 72 -16.20 3.34 5.75
CA ARG A 72 -15.77 3.97 4.50
C ARG A 72 -14.43 3.39 4.05
N THR A 73 -14.46 2.69 2.93
CA THR A 73 -13.25 2.23 2.22
C THR A 73 -12.75 3.35 1.33
N LEU A 74 -11.57 3.90 1.64
CA LEU A 74 -10.95 4.96 0.83
C LEU A 74 -10.66 4.46 -0.59
N ASN A 75 -11.01 5.23 -1.61
CA ASN A 75 -10.87 4.86 -3.02
C ASN A 75 -11.55 3.53 -3.40
N GLY A 76 -12.47 3.05 -2.56
CA GLY A 76 -13.14 1.77 -2.72
C GLY A 76 -14.63 1.90 -2.42
N TRP A 77 -15.27 0.75 -2.20
CA TRP A 77 -16.71 0.69 -2.01
C TRP A 77 -17.11 -0.58 -1.25
N THR A 78 -18.33 -0.58 -0.72
CA THR A 78 -18.92 -1.72 -0.01
C THR A 78 -19.71 -2.60 -0.98
N LEU A 79 -19.49 -3.91 -0.94
CA LEU A 79 -20.19 -4.87 -1.80
C LEU A 79 -21.69 -4.89 -1.44
N PRO A 80 -22.59 -4.58 -2.38
CA PRO A 80 -24.02 -4.62 -2.12
C PRO A 80 -24.49 -6.07 -1.94
N TYR A 81 -25.54 -6.23 -1.15
CA TYR A 81 -26.21 -7.51 -0.95
C TYR A 81 -27.70 -7.42 -1.25
N LYS A 82 -28.32 -8.59 -1.44
CA LYS A 82 -29.77 -8.78 -1.44
C LYS A 82 -30.16 -9.62 -0.25
N MET A 83 -31.35 -9.38 0.31
CA MET A 83 -31.95 -10.31 1.26
C MET A 83 -32.72 -11.39 0.49
N VAL A 84 -32.33 -12.65 0.65
CA VAL A 84 -33.00 -13.81 0.04
C VAL A 84 -33.29 -14.82 1.15
N ASP A 85 -34.58 -15.03 1.46
CA ASP A 85 -35.03 -15.97 2.51
C ASP A 85 -34.35 -15.77 3.88
N GLY A 86 -34.13 -14.51 4.26
CA GLY A 86 -33.47 -14.15 5.52
C GLY A 86 -31.93 -14.27 5.50
N VAL A 87 -31.34 -14.53 4.34
CA VAL A 87 -29.89 -14.60 4.12
C VAL A 87 -29.41 -13.36 3.37
N LYS A 88 -28.31 -12.75 3.84
CA LYS A 88 -27.59 -11.69 3.10
C LYS A 88 -26.78 -12.32 1.99
N GLU A 89 -27.24 -12.17 0.77
CA GLU A 89 -26.61 -12.72 -0.43
C GLU A 89 -25.75 -11.67 -1.14
N PHE A 90 -24.47 -11.98 -1.27
CA PHE A 90 -23.46 -11.18 -1.96
C PHE A 90 -23.02 -11.91 -3.24
N HIS A 91 -22.58 -11.14 -4.24
CA HIS A 91 -21.97 -11.68 -5.45
C HIS A 91 -20.58 -11.09 -5.64
N LEU A 92 -19.57 -11.93 -5.45
CA LEU A 92 -18.17 -11.60 -5.64
C LEU A 92 -17.68 -12.23 -6.96
N VAL A 93 -16.98 -11.47 -7.79
CA VAL A 93 -16.55 -11.92 -9.12
C VAL A 93 -15.04 -11.74 -9.23
N ALA A 94 -14.29 -12.83 -9.30
CA ALA A 94 -12.85 -12.80 -9.56
C ALA A 94 -12.60 -12.57 -11.06
N GLU A 95 -11.90 -11.49 -11.41
CA GLU A 95 -11.66 -11.14 -12.82
C GLU A 95 -10.36 -10.35 -13.03
N GLU A 96 -9.89 -10.31 -14.29
CA GLU A 96 -8.81 -9.41 -14.70
C GLU A 96 -9.33 -7.99 -14.87
N ILE A 97 -8.57 -7.01 -14.39
CA ILE A 97 -8.96 -5.60 -14.32
C ILE A 97 -7.81 -4.70 -14.79
N GLU A 98 -8.14 -3.53 -15.31
CA GLU A 98 -7.19 -2.42 -15.46
C GLU A 98 -7.30 -1.55 -14.19
N HIS A 99 -6.18 -1.28 -13.53
CA HIS A 99 -6.14 -0.55 -12.27
C HIS A 99 -5.15 0.61 -12.33
N ASP A 100 -5.58 1.80 -11.90
CA ASP A 100 -4.73 2.97 -11.76
C ASP A 100 -4.26 3.13 -10.31
N PHE A 101 -2.95 3.04 -10.06
CA PHE A 101 -2.35 3.27 -8.74
C PHE A 101 -2.35 4.75 -8.37
N ALA A 102 -1.94 5.58 -9.33
CA ALA A 102 -1.94 7.04 -9.31
C ALA A 102 -1.81 7.55 -10.76
N PRO A 103 -2.06 8.84 -11.06
CA PRO A 103 -1.87 9.37 -12.40
C PRO A 103 -0.47 9.05 -12.94
N GLY A 104 -0.41 8.40 -14.10
CA GLY A 104 0.85 7.96 -14.73
C GLY A 104 1.37 6.59 -14.28
N CYS A 105 0.63 5.84 -13.46
CA CYS A 105 0.96 4.47 -13.08
C CYS A 105 -0.29 3.58 -13.02
N ARG A 106 -0.37 2.62 -13.94
CA ARG A 106 -1.48 1.67 -14.09
C ARG A 106 -1.00 0.27 -14.38
N ALA A 107 -1.78 -0.75 -14.07
CA ALA A 107 -1.46 -2.11 -14.45
C ALA A 107 -2.70 -2.96 -14.70
N ARG A 108 -2.50 -4.04 -15.46
CA ARG A 108 -3.41 -5.18 -15.53
C ARG A 108 -3.24 -6.02 -14.28
N CYS A 109 -4.21 -5.95 -13.40
CA CYS A 109 -4.28 -6.66 -12.13
C CYS A 109 -5.36 -7.72 -12.19
N TRP A 110 -5.44 -8.56 -11.16
CA TRP A 110 -6.66 -9.31 -10.87
C TRP A 110 -7.31 -8.73 -9.62
N GLY A 111 -8.63 -8.76 -9.59
CA GLY A 111 -9.39 -8.20 -8.49
C GLY A 111 -10.74 -8.85 -8.33
N TYR A 112 -11.58 -8.21 -7.52
CA TYR A 112 -12.96 -8.63 -7.36
C TYR A 112 -13.90 -7.51 -7.76
N ASN A 113 -14.91 -7.83 -8.58
CA ASN A 113 -15.94 -6.89 -9.03
C ASN A 113 -15.36 -5.60 -9.65
N GLY A 114 -14.33 -5.75 -10.47
CA GLY A 114 -13.71 -4.64 -11.21
C GLY A 114 -12.67 -3.81 -10.45
N THR A 115 -12.35 -4.11 -9.17
CA THR A 115 -11.38 -3.32 -8.39
C THR A 115 -10.36 -4.17 -7.63
N THR A 116 -9.20 -3.58 -7.35
CA THR A 116 -8.26 -4.01 -6.31
C THR A 116 -8.07 -2.83 -5.33
N PRO A 117 -8.15 -3.03 -4.01
CA PRO A 117 -8.72 -4.22 -3.39
C PRO A 117 -10.16 -4.44 -3.88
N GLY A 118 -10.64 -5.66 -3.74
CA GLY A 118 -12.04 -5.98 -3.95
C GLY A 118 -12.93 -5.19 -2.98
N PRO A 119 -14.23 -5.13 -3.26
CA PRO A 119 -15.17 -4.36 -2.44
C PRO A 119 -15.22 -4.88 -1.01
N THR A 120 -15.37 -3.98 -0.05
CA THR A 120 -15.49 -4.36 1.36
C THR A 120 -16.81 -5.08 1.59
N ILE A 121 -16.77 -6.27 2.17
CA ILE A 121 -17.97 -6.99 2.58
C ILE A 121 -18.33 -6.52 3.99
N GLU A 122 -19.57 -6.08 4.20
CA GLU A 122 -20.02 -5.54 5.47
C GLU A 122 -21.29 -6.27 5.95
N ALA A 123 -21.26 -6.77 7.17
CA ALA A 123 -22.37 -7.50 7.78
C ALA A 123 -22.43 -7.26 9.30
N VAL A 124 -23.43 -7.82 9.96
CA VAL A 124 -23.61 -7.75 11.41
C VAL A 124 -23.47 -9.15 12.00
N GLU A 125 -22.88 -9.24 13.18
CA GLU A 125 -22.83 -10.48 13.96
C GLU A 125 -24.22 -11.14 14.07
N GLY A 126 -24.27 -12.44 13.80
CA GLY A 126 -25.49 -13.22 13.75
C GLY A 126 -26.16 -13.29 12.37
N ASP A 127 -25.75 -12.47 11.40
CA ASP A 127 -26.24 -12.60 10.03
C ASP A 127 -25.87 -13.96 9.43
N ARG A 128 -26.84 -14.56 8.71
CA ARG A 128 -26.55 -15.62 7.75
C ARG A 128 -26.11 -14.95 6.45
N VAL A 129 -24.92 -15.28 5.97
CA VAL A 129 -24.37 -14.75 4.71
C VAL A 129 -24.27 -15.87 3.69
N ARG A 130 -24.57 -15.54 2.43
CA ARG A 130 -24.30 -16.36 1.26
C ARG A 130 -23.46 -15.53 0.29
N ILE A 131 -22.32 -16.06 -0.12
CA ILE A 131 -21.41 -15.36 -1.02
C ILE A 131 -21.22 -16.24 -2.24
N LEU A 132 -21.82 -15.79 -3.35
CA LEU A 132 -21.65 -16.39 -4.66
C LEU A 132 -20.32 -15.88 -5.22
N VAL A 133 -19.35 -16.77 -5.40
CA VAL A 133 -18.05 -16.43 -5.98
C VAL A 133 -17.99 -16.96 -7.40
N THR A 134 -18.06 -16.07 -8.39
CA THR A 134 -17.90 -16.42 -9.80
C THR A 134 -16.47 -16.20 -10.24
N ASN A 135 -15.85 -17.24 -10.81
CA ASN A 135 -14.50 -17.14 -11.36
C ASN A 135 -14.55 -16.79 -12.85
N ARG A 136 -14.09 -15.59 -13.23
CA ARG A 136 -13.89 -15.17 -14.63
C ARG A 136 -12.42 -15.10 -15.04
N LEU A 137 -11.52 -15.56 -14.18
CA LEU A 137 -10.10 -15.70 -14.52
C LEU A 137 -9.91 -16.86 -15.50
N ARG A 138 -8.72 -16.92 -16.09
CA ARG A 138 -8.30 -18.04 -16.93
C ARG A 138 -7.76 -19.23 -16.13
N GLU A 139 -7.61 -19.05 -14.83
CA GLU A 139 -7.08 -20.03 -13.89
C GLU A 139 -8.10 -20.29 -12.77
N HIS A 140 -7.96 -21.44 -12.12
CA HIS A 140 -8.74 -21.80 -10.96
C HIS A 140 -8.48 -20.84 -9.77
N THR A 141 -9.47 -20.68 -8.89
CA THR A 141 -9.35 -19.82 -7.71
C THR A 141 -10.10 -20.42 -6.52
N SER A 142 -9.99 -19.77 -5.38
CA SER A 142 -10.81 -19.98 -4.20
C SER A 142 -10.91 -18.66 -3.42
N VAL A 143 -11.66 -18.61 -2.33
CA VAL A 143 -11.68 -17.44 -1.44
C VAL A 143 -11.69 -17.91 0.00
N HIS A 144 -10.61 -17.62 0.71
CA HIS A 144 -10.50 -17.78 2.15
C HIS A 144 -10.99 -16.52 2.88
N TRP A 145 -11.67 -16.75 4.01
CA TRP A 145 -12.32 -15.72 4.83
C TRP A 145 -11.49 -15.49 6.10
N HIS A 146 -10.40 -14.75 5.94
CA HIS A 146 -9.33 -14.59 6.93
C HIS A 146 -9.84 -14.10 8.29
N GLY A 147 -9.69 -14.96 9.31
CA GLY A 147 -10.08 -14.66 10.70
C GLY A 147 -11.56 -14.87 11.01
N ILE A 148 -12.35 -15.41 10.08
CA ILE A 148 -13.79 -15.66 10.27
C ILE A 148 -14.02 -17.08 10.82
N LEU A 149 -14.88 -17.25 11.83
CA LEU A 149 -15.22 -18.56 12.40
C LEU A 149 -16.34 -19.17 11.57
N LEU A 150 -15.98 -20.18 10.79
CA LEU A 150 -16.89 -20.82 9.84
C LEU A 150 -16.74 -22.36 9.87
N PRO A 151 -17.70 -23.11 9.32
CA PRO A 151 -17.55 -24.55 9.10
C PRO A 151 -16.39 -24.81 8.13
N SER A 152 -15.57 -25.83 8.41
CA SER A 152 -14.38 -26.14 7.59
C SER A 152 -14.66 -26.20 6.09
N GLY A 153 -15.77 -26.81 5.65
CA GLY A 153 -16.13 -26.87 4.21
C GLY A 153 -16.44 -25.53 3.53
N MET A 154 -16.39 -24.41 4.26
CA MET A 154 -16.57 -23.04 3.75
C MET A 154 -15.29 -22.20 3.88
N ASP A 155 -14.16 -22.82 4.21
CA ASP A 155 -12.92 -22.12 4.54
C ASP A 155 -12.14 -21.61 3.33
N GLY A 156 -12.41 -22.12 2.12
CA GLY A 156 -11.78 -21.60 0.92
C GLY A 156 -10.38 -22.10 0.61
N VAL A 157 -9.84 -23.07 1.35
CA VAL A 157 -8.52 -23.67 1.06
C VAL A 157 -8.66 -24.74 -0.01
N GLY A 158 -8.21 -24.41 -1.23
CA GLY A 158 -8.33 -25.28 -2.39
C GLY A 158 -7.58 -26.60 -2.22
N GLY A 159 -8.25 -27.72 -2.43
CA GLY A 159 -7.70 -29.07 -2.28
C GLY A 159 -7.69 -29.61 -0.84
N LEU A 160 -7.97 -28.76 0.17
CA LEU A 160 -8.08 -29.18 1.57
C LEU A 160 -9.54 -29.13 2.06
N SER A 161 -10.14 -27.94 2.06
CA SER A 161 -11.48 -27.72 2.58
C SER A 161 -12.56 -27.78 1.50
N GLN A 162 -12.18 -27.59 0.24
CA GLN A 162 -13.06 -27.64 -0.92
C GLN A 162 -12.29 -27.90 -2.23
N PRO A 163 -12.96 -28.31 -3.32
CA PRO A 163 -12.40 -28.23 -4.66
C PRO A 163 -12.12 -26.79 -5.09
N GLN A 164 -11.20 -26.63 -6.05
CA GLN A 164 -10.92 -25.35 -6.69
C GLN A 164 -12.12 -24.89 -7.53
N ILE A 165 -12.39 -23.58 -7.54
CA ILE A 165 -13.40 -22.95 -8.39
C ILE A 165 -12.82 -22.80 -9.79
N GLN A 166 -13.30 -23.58 -10.75
CA GLN A 166 -12.78 -23.59 -12.13
C GLN A 166 -13.16 -22.31 -12.89
N PRO A 167 -12.44 -21.96 -13.97
CA PRO A 167 -12.84 -20.87 -14.87
C PRO A 167 -14.30 -21.01 -15.34
N GLY A 168 -15.09 -19.95 -15.18
CA GLY A 168 -16.52 -19.89 -15.50
C GLY A 168 -17.45 -20.48 -14.42
N GLU A 169 -16.90 -21.13 -13.39
CA GLU A 169 -17.69 -21.72 -12.31
C GLU A 169 -18.13 -20.66 -11.29
N THR A 170 -19.24 -20.93 -10.60
CA THR A 170 -19.63 -20.20 -9.40
C THR A 170 -19.74 -21.15 -8.22
N PHE A 171 -19.04 -20.82 -7.14
CA PHE A 171 -19.10 -21.55 -5.88
C PHE A 171 -19.89 -20.76 -4.84
N VAL A 172 -20.60 -21.46 -3.96
CA VAL A 172 -21.42 -20.84 -2.91
C VAL A 172 -20.79 -21.07 -1.55
N TYR A 173 -20.37 -19.99 -0.91
CA TYR A 173 -20.02 -20.00 0.51
C TYR A 173 -21.25 -19.59 1.31
N GLU A 174 -21.64 -20.37 2.31
CA GLU A 174 -22.78 -20.00 3.15
C GLU A 174 -22.57 -20.39 4.61
N PHE A 175 -22.59 -19.40 5.50
CA PHE A 175 -22.37 -19.59 6.93
C PHE A 175 -23.00 -18.45 7.75
N THR A 176 -23.07 -18.66 9.06
CA THR A 176 -23.56 -17.65 10.01
C THR A 176 -22.37 -17.00 10.68
N LEU A 177 -22.34 -15.67 10.73
CA LEU A 177 -21.30 -14.89 11.40
C LEU A 177 -21.49 -14.99 12.92
N ARG A 178 -20.52 -15.57 13.63
CA ARG A 178 -20.62 -15.82 15.09
C ARG A 178 -19.75 -14.90 15.93
N GLN A 179 -19.01 -14.01 15.27
CA GLN A 179 -18.18 -13.00 15.89
C GLN A 179 -18.44 -11.64 15.25
N ASN A 180 -17.76 -10.61 15.75
CA ASN A 180 -17.60 -9.32 15.12
C ASN A 180 -16.10 -8.96 15.07
N GLY A 181 -15.72 -8.02 14.20
CA GLY A 181 -14.33 -7.60 14.05
C GLY A 181 -13.96 -7.10 12.66
N THR A 182 -12.66 -6.78 12.54
CA THR A 182 -12.00 -6.42 11.28
C THR A 182 -11.32 -7.65 10.70
N HIS A 183 -11.83 -8.13 9.57
CA HIS A 183 -11.36 -9.32 8.87
C HIS A 183 -11.02 -8.99 7.40
N MET A 184 -10.50 -9.98 6.70
CA MET A 184 -10.07 -9.85 5.30
C MET A 184 -10.55 -11.07 4.52
N TYR A 185 -10.47 -11.01 3.20
CA TYR A 185 -10.66 -12.17 2.34
C TYR A 185 -9.64 -12.14 1.20
N HIS A 186 -9.18 -13.32 0.80
CA HIS A 186 -8.18 -13.49 -0.26
C HIS A 186 -8.21 -14.91 -0.83
N PRO A 187 -7.63 -15.15 -2.01
CA PRO A 187 -7.49 -16.50 -2.55
C PRO A 187 -6.65 -17.43 -1.68
N HIS A 188 -6.92 -18.72 -1.79
CA HIS A 188 -6.11 -19.78 -1.16
C HIS A 188 -5.99 -20.99 -2.11
N ALA A 189 -5.83 -20.70 -3.40
CA ALA A 189 -5.65 -21.64 -4.50
C ALA A 189 -4.24 -21.53 -5.08
N ASP A 190 -3.98 -20.48 -5.86
CA ASP A 190 -2.65 -20.00 -6.26
C ASP A 190 -2.39 -18.65 -5.55
N GLU A 191 -2.30 -18.73 -4.23
CA GLU A 191 -2.28 -17.57 -3.34
C GLU A 191 -1.19 -16.58 -3.70
N MET A 192 0.03 -17.07 -3.93
CA MET A 192 1.20 -16.25 -4.24
C MET A 192 0.97 -15.37 -5.46
N VAL A 193 0.51 -15.94 -6.57
CA VAL A 193 0.28 -15.17 -7.80
C VAL A 193 -0.94 -14.28 -7.64
N GLN A 194 -2.07 -14.85 -7.22
CA GLN A 194 -3.35 -14.13 -7.21
C GLN A 194 -3.33 -12.94 -6.26
N MET A 195 -2.69 -13.06 -5.09
CA MET A 195 -2.50 -11.93 -4.18
C MET A 195 -1.49 -10.92 -4.72
N ALA A 196 -0.35 -11.35 -5.26
CA ALA A 196 0.66 -10.43 -5.81
C ALA A 196 0.15 -9.57 -6.98
N VAL A 197 -0.89 -10.03 -7.68
CA VAL A 197 -1.56 -9.25 -8.74
C VAL A 197 -2.84 -8.55 -8.28
N GLY A 198 -3.17 -8.58 -6.98
CA GLY A 198 -4.15 -7.68 -6.37
C GLY A 198 -5.44 -8.30 -5.82
N MET A 199 -5.60 -9.63 -5.82
CA MET A 199 -6.84 -10.27 -5.36
C MET A 199 -6.89 -10.35 -3.83
N MET A 200 -7.53 -9.37 -3.21
CA MET A 200 -7.76 -9.30 -1.77
C MET A 200 -8.82 -8.26 -1.45
N GLY A 201 -9.46 -8.35 -0.28
CA GLY A 201 -10.38 -7.33 0.19
C GLY A 201 -10.65 -7.43 1.69
N MET A 202 -11.47 -6.50 2.18
CA MET A 202 -11.81 -6.38 3.60
C MET A 202 -13.19 -7.00 3.88
N PHE A 203 -13.33 -7.62 5.05
CA PHE A 203 -14.61 -8.10 5.56
C PHE A 203 -14.82 -7.53 6.96
N ILE A 204 -15.81 -6.64 7.11
CA ILE A 204 -16.13 -6.02 8.40
C ILE A 204 -17.42 -6.63 8.95
N ILE A 205 -17.34 -7.13 10.18
CA ILE A 205 -18.50 -7.65 10.90
C ILE A 205 -18.76 -6.74 12.09
N HIS A 206 -19.90 -6.05 12.08
CA HIS A 206 -20.29 -5.14 13.15
C HIS A 206 -20.89 -5.88 14.34
N PRO A 207 -20.62 -5.42 15.58
CA PRO A 207 -21.21 -6.02 16.77
C PRO A 207 -22.74 -5.84 16.77
N LYS A 208 -23.48 -6.92 16.98
CA LYS A 208 -24.95 -6.88 17.03
C LYS A 208 -25.49 -5.98 18.15
N ALA A 209 -24.77 -5.94 19.27
CA ALA A 209 -25.09 -5.09 20.42
C ALA A 209 -24.74 -3.61 20.20
N GLY A 210 -24.11 -3.26 19.06
CA GLY A 210 -23.52 -1.96 18.81
C GLY A 210 -22.19 -1.78 19.54
N GLU A 211 -21.54 -0.65 19.27
CA GLU A 211 -20.29 -0.28 19.91
C GLU A 211 -20.54 0.28 21.33
N PRO A 212 -19.77 -0.13 22.36
CA PRO A 212 -19.93 0.39 23.72
C PRO A 212 -19.78 1.92 23.81
N GLN A 213 -18.95 2.48 22.94
CA GLN A 213 -18.84 3.91 22.73
C GLN A 213 -18.94 4.16 21.23
N ALA A 214 -19.77 5.12 20.85
CA ALA A 214 -20.00 5.46 19.46
C ALA A 214 -18.71 5.78 18.70
N ILE A 215 -18.67 5.35 17.45
CA ILE A 215 -17.67 5.73 16.45
C ILE A 215 -18.38 6.64 15.46
N ASP A 216 -17.89 7.87 15.31
CA ASP A 216 -18.51 8.87 14.43
C ASP A 216 -18.05 8.68 12.98
N ARG A 217 -16.80 8.23 12.79
CA ARG A 217 -16.20 7.89 11.50
C ARG A 217 -15.49 6.55 11.58
N ASP A 218 -15.85 5.61 10.71
CA ASP A 218 -15.18 4.32 10.62
C ASP A 218 -14.58 4.18 9.23
N TYR A 219 -13.27 4.02 9.14
CA TYR A 219 -12.52 3.89 7.89
C TYR A 219 -11.85 2.53 7.81
N VAL A 220 -11.64 2.04 6.60
CA VAL A 220 -10.86 0.83 6.37
C VAL A 220 -9.80 1.02 5.30
N ILE A 221 -8.62 0.48 5.60
CA ILE A 221 -7.45 0.48 4.73
C ILE A 221 -6.87 -0.93 4.71
N LEU A 222 -6.71 -1.49 3.51
CA LEU A 222 -5.93 -2.68 3.25
C LEU A 222 -4.56 -2.27 2.71
N LEU A 223 -3.51 -2.72 3.40
CA LEU A 223 -2.12 -2.48 3.05
C LEU A 223 -1.64 -3.56 2.09
N HIS A 224 -0.97 -3.13 1.02
CA HIS A 224 -0.41 -4.03 0.02
C HIS A 224 0.88 -3.48 -0.61
N ASN A 225 1.71 -4.38 -1.15
CA ASN A 225 2.94 -4.07 -1.84
C ASN A 225 2.98 -4.78 -3.19
N TRP A 226 3.66 -4.18 -4.17
CA TRP A 226 3.67 -4.63 -5.55
C TRP A 226 5.09 -4.56 -6.11
N ALA A 227 5.43 -5.52 -6.95
CA ALA A 227 6.58 -5.42 -7.84
C ALA A 227 6.06 -4.97 -9.21
N LEU A 228 6.15 -3.68 -9.49
CA LEU A 228 5.72 -3.08 -10.75
C LEU A 228 6.89 -2.30 -11.32
N HIS A 229 7.70 -3.00 -12.10
CA HIS A 229 8.93 -2.46 -12.66
C HIS A 229 8.65 -1.27 -13.58
N PRO A 230 9.54 -0.25 -13.61
CA PRO A 230 9.40 0.89 -14.52
C PRO A 230 9.15 0.47 -15.97
N GLY A 231 8.14 1.06 -16.61
CA GLY A 231 7.79 0.72 -18.00
C GLY A 231 7.02 -0.59 -18.19
N THR A 232 6.52 -1.21 -17.11
CA THR A 232 5.71 -2.44 -17.20
C THR A 232 4.26 -2.17 -16.79
N TRP A 233 3.32 -2.98 -17.28
CA TRP A 233 1.86 -2.81 -17.05
C TRP A 233 1.23 -4.04 -16.40
N ARG A 234 2.02 -4.86 -15.71
CA ARG A 234 1.53 -6.05 -15.00
C ARG A 234 2.47 -6.29 -13.82
N PRO A 235 1.96 -6.48 -12.60
CA PRO A 235 2.83 -6.81 -11.47
C PRO A 235 3.59 -8.11 -11.74
N ASP A 236 4.82 -8.19 -11.26
CA ASP A 236 5.66 -9.38 -11.33
C ASP A 236 5.46 -10.24 -10.07
N PRO A 237 4.72 -11.36 -10.14
CA PRO A 237 4.49 -12.23 -9.00
C PRO A 237 5.72 -13.06 -8.63
N SER A 238 6.83 -12.96 -9.38
CA SER A 238 8.07 -13.72 -9.11
C SER A 238 8.95 -13.06 -8.04
N VAL A 239 8.65 -11.81 -7.68
CA VAL A 239 9.40 -11.04 -6.68
C VAL A 239 8.87 -11.34 -5.28
N MET A 240 9.77 -11.79 -4.39
CA MET A 240 9.40 -12.23 -3.04
C MET A 240 9.78 -11.24 -1.94
N THR A 241 10.75 -10.34 -2.18
CA THR A 241 11.31 -9.46 -1.14
C THR A 241 11.56 -8.03 -1.61
N ASP A 242 11.89 -7.84 -2.89
CA ASP A 242 12.32 -6.55 -3.43
C ASP A 242 11.15 -5.85 -4.14
N PHE A 243 10.11 -5.50 -3.37
CA PHE A 243 8.95 -4.78 -3.91
C PHE A 243 9.28 -3.31 -4.16
N ASP A 244 8.58 -2.69 -5.11
CA ASP A 244 8.90 -1.34 -5.61
C ASP A 244 7.78 -0.32 -5.35
N LEU A 245 6.59 -0.80 -4.97
CA LEU A 245 5.41 0.04 -4.81
C LEU A 245 4.59 -0.38 -3.59
N TRP A 246 4.22 0.57 -2.75
CA TRP A 246 3.44 0.34 -1.53
C TRP A 246 2.16 1.15 -1.58
N THR A 247 1.08 0.51 -1.15
CA THR A 247 -0.26 1.05 -1.36
C THR A 247 -1.13 0.97 -0.11
N MET A 248 -2.03 1.94 -0.01
CA MET A 248 -3.21 1.88 0.85
C MET A 248 -4.42 1.75 -0.07
N ASN A 249 -5.20 0.68 0.08
CA ASN A 249 -6.31 0.34 -0.83
C ASN A 249 -5.88 0.36 -2.30
N SER A 250 -4.72 -0.22 -2.61
CA SER A 250 -4.14 -0.28 -3.96
C SER A 250 -3.90 1.09 -4.62
N LYS A 251 -3.94 2.18 -3.85
CA LYS A 251 -3.58 3.53 -4.30
C LYS A 251 -2.25 3.96 -3.70
N VAL A 252 -1.56 4.81 -4.43
CA VAL A 252 -0.27 5.40 -4.05
C VAL A 252 -0.46 6.90 -3.87
N PHE A 253 0.17 7.50 -2.87
CA PHE A 253 0.13 8.95 -2.68
C PHE A 253 0.71 9.65 -3.95
N PRO A 254 0.09 10.73 -4.45
CA PRO A 254 -1.00 11.53 -3.87
C PRO A 254 -2.43 11.08 -4.22
N ALA A 255 -2.63 9.94 -4.87
CA ALA A 255 -3.95 9.49 -5.33
C ALA A 255 -4.82 8.82 -4.24
N ILE A 256 -4.32 8.71 -3.01
CA ILE A 256 -5.05 8.18 -1.86
C ILE A 256 -6.04 9.23 -1.36
N GLU A 257 -7.31 8.85 -1.21
CA GLU A 257 -8.32 9.71 -0.58
C GLU A 257 -7.98 10.03 0.87
N PRO A 258 -8.24 11.24 1.38
CA PRO A 258 -7.99 11.55 2.77
C PRO A 258 -9.05 10.98 3.72
N LEU A 259 -8.60 10.75 4.95
CA LEU A 259 -9.44 10.51 6.13
C LEU A 259 -10.00 11.85 6.62
N VAL A 260 -11.27 12.15 6.34
CA VAL A 260 -11.89 13.46 6.64
C VAL A 260 -12.86 13.38 7.81
N ALA A 261 -12.52 13.99 8.93
CA ALA A 261 -13.37 14.08 10.13
C ALA A 261 -13.51 15.51 10.63
N ARG A 262 -14.58 15.79 11.37
CA ARG A 262 -14.73 17.05 12.12
C ARG A 262 -13.98 16.96 13.44
N SER A 263 -13.41 18.08 13.90
CA SER A 263 -12.77 18.13 15.22
C SER A 263 -13.75 17.69 16.32
N GLY A 264 -13.29 16.84 17.23
CA GLY A 264 -14.10 16.23 18.28
C GLY A 264 -14.80 14.93 17.91
N GLU A 265 -14.88 14.56 16.63
CA GLU A 265 -15.41 13.24 16.22
C GLU A 265 -14.44 12.12 16.66
N ARG A 266 -15.00 11.02 17.16
CA ARG A 266 -14.24 9.79 17.41
C ARG A 266 -14.12 9.00 16.11
N VAL A 267 -12.88 8.83 15.67
CA VAL A 267 -12.53 8.15 14.43
C VAL A 267 -11.96 6.78 14.74
N ARG A 268 -12.38 5.77 13.97
CA ARG A 268 -11.75 4.46 13.88
C ARG A 268 -11.12 4.29 12.51
N VAL A 269 -9.89 3.80 12.46
CA VAL A 269 -9.21 3.37 11.24
C VAL A 269 -8.87 1.89 11.41
N ARG A 270 -9.48 1.06 10.57
CA ARG A 270 -9.29 -0.39 10.51
C ARG A 270 -8.23 -0.70 9.48
N LEU A 271 -7.16 -1.31 9.92
CA LEU A 271 -6.02 -1.68 9.08
C LEU A 271 -6.02 -3.18 8.89
N GLY A 272 -5.92 -3.64 7.65
CA GLY A 272 -5.58 -5.02 7.30
C GLY A 272 -4.26 -5.05 6.54
N ASN A 273 -3.47 -6.11 6.70
CA ASN A 273 -2.25 -6.28 5.93
C ASN A 273 -2.18 -7.69 5.33
N LEU A 274 -2.38 -7.77 4.02
CA LEU A 274 -2.19 -8.97 3.21
C LEU A 274 -0.98 -8.84 2.27
N SER A 275 -0.15 -7.84 2.53
CA SER A 275 1.13 -7.66 1.87
C SER A 275 2.16 -8.68 2.37
N MET A 276 3.30 -8.78 1.70
CA MET A 276 4.40 -9.66 2.12
C MET A 276 5.39 -8.97 3.07
N TRP A 277 5.04 -7.78 3.57
CA TRP A 277 5.88 -7.00 4.47
C TRP A 277 5.11 -6.43 5.66
N ASN A 278 5.83 -6.06 6.72
CA ASN A 278 5.24 -5.38 7.87
C ASN A 278 5.19 -3.86 7.66
N HIS A 279 4.14 -3.21 8.14
CA HIS A 279 3.95 -1.77 7.96
C HIS A 279 3.82 -1.06 9.30
N PRO A 280 4.83 -0.28 9.74
CA PRO A 280 4.68 0.62 10.89
C PRO A 280 3.83 1.83 10.49
N ILE A 281 2.54 1.84 10.80
CA ILE A 281 1.64 2.93 10.44
C ILE A 281 1.71 4.03 11.49
N HIS A 282 2.12 5.22 11.07
CA HIS A 282 2.31 6.42 11.89
C HIS A 282 1.26 7.48 11.57
N MET A 283 0.80 8.17 12.62
CA MET A 283 -0.16 9.26 12.50
C MET A 283 0.34 10.51 13.25
N HIS A 284 0.31 11.64 12.56
CA HIS A 284 0.63 12.93 13.13
C HIS A 284 -0.57 13.54 13.87
N GLY A 285 -0.33 14.55 14.71
CA GLY A 285 -1.37 15.40 15.32
C GLY A 285 -2.07 14.81 16.54
N VAL A 286 -2.20 13.48 16.63
CA VAL A 286 -2.87 12.81 17.75
C VAL A 286 -2.11 11.56 18.20
N GLN A 287 -2.31 11.18 19.46
CA GLN A 287 -2.08 9.80 19.89
C GLN A 287 -3.36 9.00 19.67
N PHE A 288 -3.24 7.76 19.23
CA PHE A 288 -4.36 6.85 19.05
C PHE A 288 -4.30 5.69 20.03
N GLN A 289 -5.43 5.04 20.26
CA GLN A 289 -5.54 3.79 20.99
C GLN A 289 -5.56 2.63 19.99
N VAL A 290 -4.74 1.61 20.22
CA VAL A 290 -4.88 0.32 19.52
C VAL A 290 -5.91 -0.50 20.29
N THR A 291 -7.02 -0.83 19.65
CA THR A 291 -8.23 -1.32 20.33
C THR A 291 -8.65 -2.75 19.98
N GLY A 292 -8.00 -3.37 19.01
CA GLY A 292 -8.33 -4.72 18.56
C GLY A 292 -7.36 -5.24 17.50
N SER A 293 -7.53 -6.51 17.17
CA SER A 293 -6.82 -7.20 16.08
C SER A 293 -7.75 -8.09 15.26
N ASP A 294 -7.16 -8.97 14.47
CA ASP A 294 -7.79 -10.09 13.75
C ASP A 294 -8.63 -11.02 14.65
N GLY A 295 -8.33 -11.05 15.95
CA GLY A 295 -9.12 -11.71 17.00
C GLY A 295 -10.32 -10.90 17.50
N GLY A 296 -10.60 -9.73 16.91
CA GLY A 296 -11.69 -8.83 17.30
C GLY A 296 -11.26 -7.74 18.29
N ARG A 297 -12.27 -7.05 18.87
CA ARG A 297 -12.05 -5.94 19.80
C ARG A 297 -11.53 -6.43 21.15
N TRP A 298 -10.46 -5.80 21.63
CA TRP A 298 -9.91 -6.11 22.94
C TRP A 298 -10.69 -5.46 24.07
N SER A 299 -10.63 -6.06 25.26
CA SER A 299 -11.11 -5.41 26.48
C SER A 299 -10.37 -4.08 26.70
N ARG A 300 -11.06 -3.08 27.26
CA ARG A 300 -10.50 -1.72 27.42
C ARG A 300 -9.19 -1.68 28.21
N ALA A 301 -8.98 -2.63 29.12
CA ALA A 301 -7.75 -2.73 29.91
C ALA A 301 -6.51 -3.11 29.08
N LEU A 302 -6.70 -3.64 27.86
CA LEU A 302 -5.63 -4.02 26.93
C LEU A 302 -5.37 -2.95 25.87
N TRP A 303 -6.15 -1.86 25.83
CA TRP A 303 -5.91 -0.78 24.89
C TRP A 303 -4.62 -0.07 25.26
N ARG A 304 -3.83 0.27 24.24
CA ARG A 304 -2.56 0.96 24.41
C ARG A 304 -2.53 2.25 23.60
N PRO A 305 -2.05 3.37 24.18
CA PRO A 305 -1.77 4.57 23.43
C PRO A 305 -0.52 4.38 22.57
N GLU A 306 -0.59 4.77 21.30
CA GLU A 306 0.53 4.75 20.37
C GLU A 306 0.48 5.98 19.46
N THR A 307 1.62 6.29 18.83
CA THR A 307 1.69 7.16 17.64
C THR A 307 2.06 6.37 16.39
N THR A 308 2.56 5.14 16.56
CA THR A 308 2.94 4.24 15.48
C THR A 308 2.60 2.82 15.87
N GLU A 309 1.88 2.08 15.02
CA GLU A 309 1.56 0.66 15.24
C GLU A 309 2.06 -0.18 14.07
N ILE A 310 2.77 -1.27 14.37
CA ILE A 310 3.18 -2.24 13.36
C ILE A 310 1.99 -3.13 13.01
N VAL A 311 1.55 -3.08 11.75
CA VAL A 311 0.60 -4.03 11.19
C VAL A 311 1.38 -5.14 10.50
N GLY A 312 1.48 -6.30 11.14
CA GLY A 312 2.20 -7.46 10.59
C GLY A 312 1.46 -8.14 9.45
N VAL A 313 2.16 -8.97 8.67
CA VAL A 313 1.55 -9.80 7.61
C VAL A 313 0.45 -10.69 8.20
N GLY A 314 -0.72 -10.69 7.56
CA GLY A 314 -1.92 -11.41 8.01
C GLY A 314 -2.66 -10.74 9.17
N GLN A 315 -2.14 -9.66 9.75
CA GLN A 315 -2.76 -9.03 10.91
C GLN A 315 -3.74 -7.94 10.51
N THR A 316 -4.71 -7.71 11.39
CA THR A 316 -5.49 -6.47 11.40
C THR A 316 -5.23 -5.68 12.69
N ARG A 317 -5.47 -4.36 12.64
CA ARG A 317 -5.39 -3.44 13.78
C ARG A 317 -6.46 -2.36 13.68
N ASP A 318 -7.14 -2.11 14.78
CA ASP A 318 -8.13 -1.04 14.89
C ASP A 318 -7.55 0.12 15.70
N LEU A 319 -7.33 1.26 15.04
CA LEU A 319 -6.80 2.48 15.65
C LEU A 319 -7.96 3.45 15.95
N GLU A 320 -8.03 3.98 17.16
CA GLU A 320 -9.08 4.91 17.55
C GLU A 320 -8.53 6.20 18.18
N PHE A 321 -9.06 7.34 17.77
CA PHE A 321 -8.65 8.65 18.25
C PHE A 321 -9.80 9.66 18.19
N VAL A 322 -9.61 10.81 18.81
CA VAL A 322 -10.50 11.96 18.67
C VAL A 322 -9.84 12.96 17.72
N ALA A 323 -10.54 13.32 16.65
CA ALA A 323 -10.00 14.19 15.63
C ALA A 323 -9.74 15.61 16.18
N VAL A 324 -8.62 16.21 15.78
CA VAL A 324 -8.21 17.58 16.11
C VAL A 324 -8.08 18.40 14.83
N PRO A 325 -8.25 19.73 14.86
CA PRO A 325 -8.15 20.54 13.64
C PRO A 325 -6.73 20.49 13.04
N GLY A 326 -6.64 20.44 11.72
CA GLY A 326 -5.39 20.45 10.96
C GLY A 326 -5.34 19.37 9.87
N ASP A 327 -4.42 19.52 8.93
CA ASP A 327 -4.08 18.49 7.95
C ASP A 327 -2.90 17.67 8.50
N TRP A 328 -3.17 16.43 8.86
CA TRP A 328 -2.20 15.56 9.53
C TRP A 328 -1.83 14.39 8.63
N ALA A 329 -0.53 14.13 8.50
CA ALA A 329 -0.04 12.99 7.74
C ALA A 329 -0.39 11.66 8.45
N PHE A 330 -0.78 10.69 7.64
CA PHE A 330 -1.03 9.30 8.03
C PHE A 330 -0.33 8.41 7.01
N HIS A 331 0.73 7.71 7.42
CA HIS A 331 1.61 7.01 6.47
C HIS A 331 2.32 5.81 7.10
N CYS A 332 2.86 4.94 6.24
CA CYS A 332 3.82 3.94 6.67
C CYS A 332 5.15 4.63 7.00
N HIS A 333 5.76 4.27 8.13
CA HIS A 333 6.98 4.89 8.66
C HIS A 333 8.25 4.09 8.30
N MET A 334 8.13 3.17 7.35
CA MET A 334 9.29 2.59 6.68
C MET A 334 9.65 3.52 5.53
N SER A 335 10.78 4.23 5.62
CA SER A 335 11.09 5.33 4.68
C SER A 335 11.01 4.92 3.22
N HIS A 336 11.46 3.72 2.86
CA HIS A 336 11.38 3.25 1.47
C HIS A 336 9.94 3.00 0.97
N HIS A 337 8.98 2.78 1.88
CA HIS A 337 7.57 2.63 1.49
C HIS A 337 6.92 3.97 1.08
N THR A 338 7.54 5.11 1.41
CA THR A 338 7.01 6.45 1.07
C THR A 338 7.71 7.08 -0.13
N MET A 339 8.61 6.36 -0.80
CA MET A 339 9.47 6.92 -1.86
C MET A 339 9.04 6.58 -3.28
N ASN A 340 7.99 5.78 -3.50
CA ASN A 340 7.61 5.24 -4.81
C ASN A 340 8.76 4.45 -5.48
N ALA A 341 8.93 4.57 -6.80
CA ALA A 341 9.81 3.73 -7.61
C ALA A 341 11.30 3.93 -7.29
N MET A 342 11.80 3.20 -6.30
CA MET A 342 13.21 3.16 -5.90
C MET A 342 13.90 1.95 -6.54
N GLY A 343 15.01 2.19 -7.25
CA GLY A 343 15.86 1.12 -7.76
C GLY A 343 16.88 0.65 -6.72
N HIS A 344 17.05 -0.67 -6.59
CA HIS A 344 18.01 -1.27 -5.63
C HIS A 344 19.40 -1.53 -6.20
N GLU A 345 19.58 -1.37 -7.52
CA GLU A 345 20.81 -1.75 -8.23
C GLU A 345 21.72 -0.56 -8.61
N ILE A 346 21.37 0.66 -8.19
CA ILE A 346 22.16 1.86 -8.50
C ILE A 346 23.32 1.98 -7.49
N PRO A 347 24.58 2.12 -7.93
CA PRO A 347 25.71 2.34 -7.04
C PRO A 347 25.53 3.61 -6.19
N ASN A 348 26.03 3.60 -4.95
CA ASN A 348 26.02 4.78 -4.11
C ASN A 348 26.95 5.87 -4.68
N THR A 349 26.36 6.99 -5.14
CA THR A 349 27.08 8.14 -5.70
C THR A 349 27.29 9.28 -4.70
N LEU A 350 26.90 9.09 -3.43
CA LEU A 350 27.01 10.12 -2.39
C LEU A 350 28.47 10.53 -2.17
N GLY A 351 28.75 11.82 -2.36
CA GLY A 351 30.09 12.40 -2.25
C GLY A 351 31.03 12.04 -3.40
N VAL A 352 30.54 11.44 -4.47
CA VAL A 352 31.31 11.18 -5.69
C VAL A 352 31.16 12.38 -6.62
N ASP A 353 32.27 13.06 -6.90
CA ASP A 353 32.34 14.12 -7.93
C ASP A 353 32.07 13.47 -9.30
N GLN A 354 30.92 13.81 -9.89
CA GLN A 354 30.49 13.31 -11.19
C GLN A 354 30.79 14.32 -12.32
N SER A 355 31.49 15.42 -12.02
CA SER A 355 31.83 16.46 -13.00
C SER A 355 32.69 15.90 -14.13
N GLY A 356 32.36 16.29 -15.37
CA GLY A 356 33.07 15.84 -16.58
C GLY A 356 32.78 14.40 -17.03
N ILE A 357 32.22 13.54 -16.17
CA ILE A 357 31.88 12.15 -16.51
C ILE A 357 30.49 12.07 -17.17
N GLU A 358 29.54 12.90 -16.75
CA GLU A 358 28.19 12.92 -17.30
C GLU A 358 28.17 13.04 -18.83
N GLY A 359 29.02 13.92 -19.40
CA GLY A 359 29.12 14.12 -20.84
C GLY A 359 29.62 12.87 -21.58
N GLU A 360 30.53 12.10 -20.98
CA GLU A 360 31.02 10.85 -21.56
C GLU A 360 29.95 9.74 -21.48
N ILE A 361 29.25 9.63 -20.34
CA ILE A 361 28.16 8.65 -20.19
C ILE A 361 27.00 8.98 -21.13
N ARG A 362 26.63 10.26 -21.30
CA ARG A 362 25.55 10.67 -22.21
C ARG A 362 25.79 10.28 -23.66
N LYS A 363 27.03 10.08 -24.09
CA LYS A 363 27.35 9.54 -25.44
C LYS A 363 26.89 8.09 -25.61
N LEU A 364 26.86 7.32 -24.52
CA LEU A 364 26.43 5.92 -24.49
C LEU A 364 24.98 5.77 -24.06
N LEU A 365 24.52 6.61 -23.14
CA LEU A 365 23.18 6.62 -22.57
C LEU A 365 22.60 8.05 -22.65
N PRO A 366 21.93 8.43 -23.76
CA PRO A 366 21.48 9.80 -24.04
C PRO A 366 20.51 10.45 -23.04
N GLY A 367 20.05 9.69 -22.03
CA GLY A 367 19.21 10.18 -20.93
C GLY A 367 19.89 10.18 -19.56
N PHE A 368 21.20 9.89 -19.48
CA PHE A 368 21.92 9.88 -18.21
C PHE A 368 22.02 11.29 -17.64
N MET A 369 21.73 11.39 -16.34
CA MET A 369 21.88 12.61 -15.56
C MET A 369 22.64 12.27 -14.28
N ALA A 370 23.73 13.00 -14.02
CA ALA A 370 24.47 12.86 -12.78
C ALA A 370 23.59 13.33 -11.61
N MET A 371 23.41 12.47 -10.61
CA MET A 371 22.58 12.74 -9.43
C MET A 371 23.12 11.98 -8.23
N GLY A 372 22.72 12.43 -7.04
CA GLY A 372 23.01 11.77 -5.78
C GLY A 372 24.36 12.17 -5.18
N GLU A 373 25.08 13.15 -5.78
CA GLU A 373 26.35 13.64 -5.23
C GLU A 373 26.14 14.27 -3.86
N ASN A 374 25.17 15.18 -3.74
CA ASN A 374 24.82 15.86 -2.48
C ASN A 374 23.58 15.27 -1.78
N GLY A 375 23.07 14.13 -2.29
CA GLY A 375 21.89 13.45 -1.81
C GLY A 375 20.74 13.45 -2.81
N MET A 376 19.63 12.81 -2.45
CA MET A 376 18.53 12.56 -3.39
C MET A 376 17.72 13.81 -3.73
N ALA A 377 17.79 14.91 -2.96
CA ALA A 377 17.02 16.14 -3.22
C ALA A 377 17.21 16.67 -4.65
N GLU A 378 18.38 16.44 -5.23
CA GLU A 378 18.69 16.68 -6.64
C GLU A 378 17.66 16.01 -7.58
N HIS A 379 17.30 14.76 -7.32
CA HIS A 379 16.34 13.99 -8.10
C HIS A 379 14.92 14.60 -8.10
N GLN A 380 14.45 15.11 -6.95
CA GLN A 380 13.15 15.79 -6.87
C GLN A 380 13.19 17.08 -7.68
N ASN A 381 14.26 17.86 -7.57
CA ASN A 381 14.43 19.08 -8.36
C ASN A 381 14.40 18.78 -9.87
N HIS A 382 15.12 17.74 -10.31
CA HIS A 382 15.14 17.35 -11.72
C HIS A 382 13.78 16.87 -12.24
N THR A 383 13.05 16.09 -11.42
CA THR A 383 11.71 15.62 -11.78
C THR A 383 10.70 16.77 -11.81
N GLN A 384 10.74 17.68 -10.83
CA GLN A 384 9.86 18.86 -10.77
C GLN A 384 10.12 19.86 -11.90
N MET A 385 11.37 20.04 -12.30
CA MET A 385 11.75 20.90 -13.43
C MET A 385 11.46 20.24 -14.80
N GLY A 386 10.97 19.00 -14.83
CA GLY A 386 10.70 18.26 -16.06
C GLY A 386 11.96 17.89 -16.85
N HIS A 387 13.13 18.01 -16.23
CA HIS A 387 14.43 17.71 -16.85
C HIS A 387 14.66 16.21 -17.03
N MET A 388 13.92 15.37 -16.31
CA MET A 388 13.86 13.93 -16.52
C MET A 388 12.42 13.46 -16.68
N ARG A 389 12.14 12.84 -17.83
CA ARG A 389 10.98 11.96 -17.97
C ARG A 389 11.47 10.54 -17.68
N GLY A 390 11.03 9.97 -16.56
CA GLY A 390 11.23 8.55 -16.29
C GLY A 390 10.58 7.68 -17.38
N PRO A 391 10.81 6.35 -17.36
CA PRO A 391 10.09 5.43 -18.25
C PRO A 391 8.58 5.66 -18.16
N GLU A 392 7.86 5.34 -19.23
CA GLU A 392 6.39 5.34 -19.16
C GLU A 392 5.91 4.48 -17.98
N ASN A 393 4.71 4.79 -17.48
CA ASN A 393 4.10 4.01 -16.41
C ASN A 393 4.94 3.87 -15.13
N THR A 394 5.68 4.92 -14.78
CA THR A 394 6.55 4.94 -13.61
C THR A 394 6.26 6.17 -12.78
N LEU A 395 5.99 6.00 -11.48
CA LEU A 395 5.82 7.12 -10.57
C LEU A 395 7.15 7.79 -10.27
N ALA A 396 7.12 9.12 -10.16
CA ALA A 396 8.25 9.87 -9.65
C ALA A 396 8.60 9.43 -8.23
N MET A 397 9.90 9.37 -7.92
CA MET A 397 10.33 9.17 -6.55
C MET A 397 9.86 10.34 -5.69
N MET A 398 9.34 10.02 -4.51
CA MET A 398 8.94 11.00 -3.50
C MET A 398 10.04 11.12 -2.44
N MET A 399 10.29 12.35 -2.03
CA MET A 399 11.19 12.69 -0.91
C MET A 399 10.45 13.47 0.15
#